data_AF-A0A937Z4D4-F1
#
_entry.id   AF-A0A937Z4D4-F1
#
_cell.length_a   1.000
_cell.length_b   1.000
_cell.length_c   1.000
_cell.angle_alpha   90.00
_cell.angle_beta   90.00
_cell.angle_gamma   90.00
#
_symmetry.space_group_name_H-M   'P 1'
#
loop_
_entity.id
_entity.type
_entity.pdbx_description
1 polymer ?
#
loop_
_entity_poly.entity_id
_entity_poly.type
_entity_poly.pdbx_seq_one_letter_code
_entity_poly.pdbx_strand_id
1 'polypeptide(L)'
;MAKTEVQPAAGAMAATTPEPRRGKLLVIVGSPNVGKSVLFNALTGAYVTVSNYPGTTVEVSRGHTRFAGEEWAVVDTPGMYALLPSTEEERVGRRILLREAPTVTLHVVDAKNLERMLPFTLQLMEAGQPVILVCNIMDEAERRGIRLDVNALGEALGIPVVPAVSTEGRGVAELRSTIEAYEPGDAGVVVRYGDEIEAAVAAIVELLPERPGLSRRALSLLLLQGDEDAVALLDETTACRAAEIVRECARNHSRPLSYVIATRRQQHAARSAEVALRGPETRDRTLGERLSDVLITPWSGVPILLLVLYLGLFKFVGGIG
;
A
#
# COMPACT_ATOMS: atom_id res chain seq x y z
N MET A 1 -15.67 -49.85 66.47
CA MET A 1 -16.48 -48.78 65.86
C MET A 1 -15.60 -47.58 65.62
N ALA A 2 -15.15 -47.37 64.38
CA ALA A 2 -14.51 -46.15 63.92
C ALA A 2 -14.92 -46.00 62.44
N LYS A 3 -15.70 -44.97 62.14
CA LYS A 3 -16.11 -44.62 60.79
C LYS A 3 -15.01 -43.77 60.16
N THR A 4 -14.51 -44.21 59.01
CA THR A 4 -13.64 -43.43 58.14
C THR A 4 -14.52 -42.52 57.28
N GLU A 5 -14.43 -41.21 57.48
CA GLU A 5 -15.04 -40.20 56.62
C GLU A 5 -14.08 -39.84 55.48
N VAL A 6 -14.64 -39.80 54.27
CA VAL A 6 -13.98 -39.45 53.01
C VAL A 6 -13.98 -37.93 52.87
N GLN A 7 -12.82 -37.35 52.57
CA GLN A 7 -12.62 -35.92 52.33
C GLN A 7 -12.71 -35.64 50.81
N PRO A 8 -13.45 -34.61 50.34
CA PRO A 8 -13.53 -34.30 48.92
C PRO A 8 -12.38 -33.39 48.47
N ALA A 9 -11.96 -33.59 47.23
CA ALA A 9 -10.96 -32.81 46.51
C ALA A 9 -11.51 -31.43 46.11
N ALA A 10 -10.69 -30.38 46.24
CA ALA A 10 -10.93 -29.07 45.63
C ALA A 10 -9.62 -28.34 45.37
N GLY A 11 -9.48 -27.76 44.17
CA GLY A 11 -8.51 -26.71 43.89
C GLY A 11 -7.50 -27.00 42.78
N ALA A 12 -7.96 -27.37 41.58
CA ALA A 12 -7.14 -27.20 40.38
C ALA A 12 -6.95 -25.69 40.13
N MET A 13 -5.76 -25.17 40.43
CA MET A 13 -5.34 -23.84 40.01
C MET A 13 -5.32 -23.80 38.48
N ALA A 14 -6.29 -23.10 37.91
CA ALA A 14 -6.28 -22.75 36.50
C ALA A 14 -5.01 -21.91 36.24
N ALA A 15 -4.08 -22.48 35.47
CA ALA A 15 -2.97 -21.75 34.91
C ALA A 15 -3.54 -20.67 33.97
N THR A 16 -3.64 -19.44 34.47
CA THR A 16 -3.87 -18.26 33.64
C THR A 16 -2.61 -18.07 32.81
N THR A 17 -2.64 -18.56 31.57
CA THR A 17 -1.66 -18.20 30.54
C THR A 17 -1.61 -16.68 30.48
N PRO A 18 -0.45 -16.05 30.70
CA PRO A 18 -0.35 -14.60 30.62
C PRO A 18 -0.70 -14.16 29.19
N GLU A 19 -1.61 -13.19 29.07
CA GLU A 19 -1.85 -12.53 27.77
C GLU A 19 -0.50 -12.03 27.23
N PRO A 20 -0.16 -12.32 25.96
CA PRO A 20 1.10 -11.86 25.39
C PRO A 20 1.09 -10.32 25.41
N ARG A 21 2.10 -9.72 26.06
CA ARG A 21 2.43 -8.30 25.89
C ARG A 21 2.43 -8.05 24.38
N ARG A 22 1.52 -7.21 23.87
CA ARG A 22 1.46 -6.89 22.44
C ARG A 22 2.78 -6.21 22.06
N GLY A 23 3.73 -7.00 21.54
CA GLY A 23 4.99 -6.51 21.00
C GLY A 23 4.74 -5.65 19.77
N LYS A 24 5.71 -4.82 19.40
CA LYS A 24 5.60 -4.01 18.18
C LYS A 24 5.59 -4.91 16.95
N LEU A 25 4.71 -4.59 16.01
CA LEU A 25 4.46 -5.40 14.83
C LEU A 25 4.69 -4.57 13.56
N LEU A 26 5.55 -5.09 12.69
CA LEU A 26 5.80 -4.61 11.34
C LEU A 26 5.12 -5.56 10.34
N VAL A 27 4.21 -5.05 9.51
CA VAL A 27 3.58 -5.85 8.43
C VAL A 27 4.04 -5.31 7.08
N ILE A 28 4.50 -6.20 6.21
CA ILE A 28 4.94 -5.86 4.84
C ILE A 28 3.84 -6.27 3.86
N VAL A 29 3.28 -5.28 3.16
CA VAL A 29 2.22 -5.46 2.16
C VAL A 29 2.66 -4.94 0.80
N GLY A 30 1.94 -5.34 -0.24
CA GLY A 30 2.18 -4.90 -1.62
C GLY A 30 1.93 -6.02 -2.62
N SER A 31 1.95 -5.66 -3.89
CA SER A 31 1.66 -6.60 -4.98
C SER A 31 2.65 -7.78 -5.02
N PRO A 32 2.30 -8.90 -5.67
CA PRO A 32 3.28 -9.92 -6.01
C PRO A 32 4.49 -9.34 -6.76
N ASN A 33 5.67 -9.94 -6.57
CA ASN A 33 6.89 -9.63 -7.31
C ASN A 33 7.47 -8.21 -7.15
N VAL A 34 7.02 -7.42 -6.16
CA VAL A 34 7.61 -6.10 -5.82
C VAL A 34 8.81 -6.17 -4.88
N GLY A 35 9.29 -7.39 -4.54
CA GLY A 35 10.44 -7.59 -3.66
C GLY A 35 10.15 -7.59 -2.15
N LYS A 36 8.91 -7.86 -1.73
CA LYS A 36 8.52 -7.97 -0.31
C LYS A 36 9.37 -8.98 0.46
N SER A 37 9.46 -10.22 -0.02
CA SER A 37 10.19 -11.28 0.69
C SER A 37 11.70 -11.03 0.74
N VAL A 38 12.26 -10.33 -0.25
CA VAL A 38 13.67 -9.89 -0.22
C VAL A 38 13.87 -8.83 0.86
N LEU A 39 12.96 -7.85 0.94
CA LEU A 39 12.98 -6.82 1.98
C LEU A 39 12.78 -7.43 3.37
N PHE A 40 11.85 -8.37 3.49
CA PHE A 40 11.59 -9.14 4.71
C PHE A 40 12.87 -9.82 5.21
N ASN A 41 13.54 -10.59 4.34
CA ASN A 41 14.79 -11.28 4.69
C ASN A 41 15.91 -10.29 5.07
N ALA A 42 16.00 -9.15 4.39
CA ALA A 42 16.96 -8.11 4.72
C ALA A 42 16.70 -7.47 6.10
N LEU A 43 15.44 -7.44 6.55
CA LEU A 43 15.06 -6.89 7.84
C LEU A 43 15.18 -7.92 8.99
N THR A 44 14.82 -9.18 8.76
CA THR A 44 14.74 -10.23 9.81
C THR A 44 16.00 -11.09 9.93
N GLY A 45 16.79 -11.21 8.86
CA GLY A 45 17.96 -12.09 8.84
C GLY A 45 17.58 -13.57 8.82
N ALA A 46 18.23 -14.39 9.66
CA ALA A 46 18.19 -15.85 9.55
C ALA A 46 17.00 -16.54 10.25
N TYR A 47 16.35 -15.89 11.22
CA TYR A 47 15.30 -16.51 12.03
C TYR A 47 13.91 -16.19 11.46
N VAL A 48 13.51 -16.98 10.47
CA VAL A 48 12.22 -16.90 9.79
C VAL A 48 11.46 -18.20 9.96
N THR A 49 10.17 -18.09 10.30
CA THR A 49 9.22 -19.20 10.33
C THR A 49 8.22 -19.02 9.20
N VAL A 50 8.13 -20.02 8.32
CA VAL A 50 7.08 -20.08 7.29
C VAL A 50 6.04 -21.10 7.73
N SER A 51 4.78 -20.70 7.75
CA SER A 51 3.68 -21.57 8.17
C SER A 51 2.39 -21.22 7.43
N ASN A 52 1.49 -22.20 7.30
CA ASN A 52 0.15 -21.95 6.77
C ASN A 52 -0.67 -21.08 7.73
N TYR A 53 -1.36 -20.09 7.19
CA TYR A 53 -2.30 -19.29 7.98
C TYR A 53 -3.47 -20.19 8.44
N PRO A 54 -3.89 -20.11 9.72
CA PRO A 54 -4.85 -21.05 10.30
C PRO A 54 -6.11 -21.25 9.45
N GLY A 55 -6.41 -22.51 9.14
CA GLY A 55 -7.58 -22.90 8.34
C GLY A 55 -7.45 -22.65 6.84
N THR A 56 -6.24 -22.35 6.34
CA THR A 56 -5.99 -22.10 4.91
C THR A 56 -4.71 -22.80 4.43
N THR A 57 -4.51 -22.87 3.12
CA THR A 57 -3.26 -23.33 2.48
C THR A 57 -2.32 -22.17 2.15
N VAL A 58 -2.60 -20.97 2.64
CA VAL A 58 -1.84 -19.77 2.31
C VAL A 58 -0.66 -19.64 3.25
N GLU A 59 0.55 -19.66 2.71
CA GLU A 59 1.78 -19.51 3.48
C GLU A 59 1.98 -18.05 3.93
N VAL A 60 2.44 -17.90 5.17
CA VAL A 60 2.79 -16.61 5.77
C VAL A 60 4.17 -16.74 6.42
N SER A 61 5.04 -15.79 6.12
CA SER A 61 6.39 -15.73 6.71
C SER A 61 6.38 -14.77 7.89
N ARG A 62 6.87 -15.24 9.04
CA ARG A 62 7.05 -14.45 10.26
C ARG A 62 8.49 -14.49 10.71
N GLY A 63 9.00 -13.38 11.20
CA GLY A 63 10.35 -13.26 11.73
C GLY A 63 10.41 -12.21 12.81
N HIS A 64 11.60 -12.02 13.35
CA HIS A 64 11.86 -11.03 14.38
C HIS A 64 13.00 -10.12 13.94
N THR A 65 12.96 -8.87 14.38
CA THR A 65 14.07 -7.94 14.20
C THR A 65 14.16 -7.02 15.41
N ARG A 66 15.23 -6.22 15.47
CA ARG A 66 15.38 -5.18 16.48
C ARG A 66 15.48 -3.82 15.81
N PHE A 67 14.68 -2.89 16.32
CA PHE A 67 14.69 -1.46 15.98
C PHE A 67 14.84 -0.69 17.29
N ALA A 68 15.81 0.23 17.36
CA ALA A 68 16.13 1.01 18.56
C ALA A 68 16.32 0.16 19.85
N GLY A 69 16.82 -1.07 19.70
CA GLY A 69 17.02 -2.01 20.81
C GLY A 69 15.77 -2.76 21.28
N GLU A 70 14.59 -2.45 20.74
CA GLU A 70 13.34 -3.15 21.01
C GLU A 70 13.12 -4.30 20.03
N GLU A 71 12.50 -5.39 20.48
CA GLU A 71 12.14 -6.53 19.63
C GLU A 71 10.81 -6.28 18.92
N TRP A 72 10.81 -6.50 17.60
CA TRP A 72 9.65 -6.37 16.74
C TRP A 72 9.35 -7.69 16.03
N ALA A 73 8.09 -8.06 16.00
CA ALA A 73 7.61 -9.09 15.08
C ALA A 73 7.49 -8.49 13.68
N VAL A 74 7.90 -9.25 12.67
CA VAL A 74 7.80 -8.87 11.25
C VAL A 74 7.00 -9.94 10.53
N VAL A 75 6.04 -9.52 9.70
CA VAL A 75 5.19 -10.42 8.91
C VAL A 75 5.24 -10.02 7.44
N ASP A 76 5.61 -10.95 6.56
CA ASP A 76 5.43 -10.81 5.10
C ASP A 76 4.05 -11.36 4.73
N THR A 77 3.17 -10.51 4.22
CA THR A 77 1.85 -10.95 3.78
C THR A 77 1.92 -11.56 2.38
N PRO A 78 0.95 -12.43 2.03
CA PRO A 78 0.70 -12.76 0.64
C PRO A 78 0.54 -11.49 -0.21
N GLY A 79 0.81 -11.59 -1.51
CA GLY A 79 0.69 -10.44 -2.41
C GLY A 79 -0.73 -9.89 -2.44
N MET A 80 -0.87 -8.58 -2.29
CA MET A 80 -2.15 -7.87 -2.28
C MET A 80 -2.13 -6.68 -3.25
N TYR A 81 -3.23 -6.50 -3.97
CA TYR A 81 -3.44 -5.34 -4.85
C TYR A 81 -4.38 -4.28 -4.25
N ALA A 82 -5.24 -4.67 -3.31
CA ALA A 82 -6.22 -3.80 -2.67
C ALA A 82 -6.68 -4.37 -1.31
N LEU A 83 -7.41 -3.55 -0.55
CA LEU A 83 -8.15 -4.01 0.63
C LEU A 83 -9.46 -4.72 0.28
N LEU A 84 -9.97 -4.61 -0.96
CA LEU A 84 -11.00 -5.52 -1.47
C LEU A 84 -10.31 -6.77 -2.02
N PRO A 85 -10.41 -7.92 -1.35
CA PRO A 85 -9.75 -9.14 -1.79
C PRO A 85 -10.47 -9.74 -3.00
N SER A 86 -9.69 -10.14 -3.99
CA SER A 86 -10.12 -10.91 -5.16
C SER A 86 -9.74 -12.40 -5.07
N THR A 87 -8.78 -12.74 -4.20
CA THR A 87 -8.32 -14.11 -3.96
C THR A 87 -8.28 -14.45 -2.47
N GLU A 88 -8.15 -15.74 -2.13
CA GLU A 88 -8.04 -16.16 -0.73
C GLU A 88 -6.71 -15.70 -0.10
N GLU A 89 -5.63 -15.63 -0.88
CA GLU A 89 -4.35 -15.07 -0.45
C GLU A 89 -4.50 -13.60 -0.04
N GLU A 90 -5.21 -12.80 -0.83
CA GLU A 90 -5.47 -11.40 -0.49
C GLU A 90 -6.37 -11.28 0.75
N ARG A 91 -7.35 -12.17 0.90
CA ARG A 91 -8.21 -12.22 2.09
C ARG A 91 -7.41 -12.55 3.35
N VAL A 92 -6.45 -13.48 3.28
CA VAL A 92 -5.50 -13.77 4.37
C VAL A 92 -4.65 -12.54 4.70
N GLY A 93 -4.05 -11.89 3.70
CA GLY A 93 -3.24 -10.69 3.91
C GLY A 93 -4.03 -9.54 4.55
N ARG A 94 -5.26 -9.30 4.09
CA ARG A 94 -6.19 -8.35 4.69
C ARG A 94 -6.50 -8.71 6.14
N ARG A 95 -6.79 -9.99 6.45
CA ARG A 95 -7.07 -10.42 7.83
C ARG A 95 -5.90 -10.16 8.76
N ILE A 96 -4.67 -10.43 8.34
CA ILE A 96 -3.45 -10.12 9.11
C ILE A 96 -3.39 -8.62 9.39
N LEU A 97 -3.48 -7.79 8.35
CA LEU A 97 -3.38 -6.34 8.45
C LEU A 97 -4.43 -5.74 9.40
N LEU A 98 -5.69 -6.15 9.26
CA LEU A 98 -6.80 -5.55 10.02
C LEU A 98 -6.93 -6.11 11.44
N ARG A 99 -6.61 -7.39 11.69
CA ARG A 99 -6.78 -8.01 13.02
C ARG A 99 -5.58 -7.83 13.93
N GLU A 100 -4.37 -7.86 13.38
CA GLU A 100 -3.15 -7.77 14.18
C GLU A 100 -2.76 -6.32 14.49
N ALA A 101 -3.40 -5.34 13.83
CA ALA A 101 -3.28 -3.90 14.09
C ALA A 101 -1.81 -3.46 14.21
N PRO A 102 -1.05 -3.52 13.10
CA PRO A 102 0.38 -3.30 13.12
C PRO A 102 0.77 -1.92 13.64
N THR A 103 1.94 -1.85 14.28
CA THR A 103 2.56 -0.59 14.69
C THR A 103 3.07 0.18 13.48
N VAL A 104 3.54 -0.52 12.45
CA VAL A 104 3.98 0.04 11.17
C VAL A 104 3.59 -0.92 10.03
N THR A 105 3.10 -0.36 8.94
CA THR A 105 2.81 -1.06 7.68
C THR A 105 3.78 -0.58 6.62
N LEU A 106 4.66 -1.46 6.14
CA LEU A 106 5.48 -1.18 4.97
C LEU A 106 4.70 -1.53 3.71
N HIS A 107 4.35 -0.53 2.90
CA HIS A 107 3.79 -0.78 1.59
C HIS A 107 4.89 -0.76 0.54
N VAL A 108 5.23 -1.93 -0.01
CA VAL A 108 6.27 -2.05 -1.04
C VAL A 108 5.64 -1.95 -2.42
N VAL A 109 6.14 -1.01 -3.23
CA VAL A 109 5.69 -0.77 -4.60
C VAL A 109 6.86 -0.85 -5.59
N ASP A 110 6.58 -1.23 -6.83
CA ASP A 110 7.53 -1.13 -7.94
C ASP A 110 7.56 0.31 -8.44
N ALA A 111 8.72 0.98 -8.31
CA ALA A 111 8.92 2.37 -8.71
C ALA A 111 8.55 2.65 -10.17
N LYS A 112 8.66 1.66 -11.07
CA LYS A 112 8.24 1.82 -12.49
C LYS A 112 6.74 1.88 -12.69
N ASN A 113 5.99 1.29 -11.77
CA ASN A 113 4.55 1.11 -11.87
C ASN A 113 3.82 1.90 -10.77
N LEU A 114 4.47 2.95 -10.25
CA LEU A 114 4.04 3.69 -9.08
C LEU A 114 2.58 4.16 -9.18
N GLU A 115 2.20 4.82 -10.28
CA GLU A 115 0.82 5.30 -10.52
C GLU A 115 -0.23 4.21 -10.37
N ARG A 116 0.07 2.98 -10.81
CA ARG A 116 -0.86 1.84 -10.73
C ARG A 116 -0.94 1.26 -9.32
N MET A 117 0.10 1.41 -8.51
CA MET A 117 0.20 0.80 -7.18
C MET A 117 -0.18 1.75 -6.03
N LEU A 118 -0.06 3.06 -6.23
CA LEU A 118 -0.48 4.08 -5.24
C LEU A 118 -1.95 4.04 -4.80
N PRO A 119 -2.95 3.60 -5.62
CA PRO A 119 -4.31 3.45 -5.13
C PRO A 119 -4.40 2.52 -3.91
N PHE A 120 -3.53 1.52 -3.80
CA PHE A 120 -3.50 0.67 -2.61
C PHE A 120 -2.90 1.40 -1.41
N THR A 121 -1.87 2.23 -1.60
CA THR A 121 -1.35 3.11 -0.53
C THR A 121 -2.45 3.98 0.06
N LEU A 122 -3.25 4.62 -0.80
CA LEU A 122 -4.36 5.47 -0.36
C LEU A 122 -5.40 4.67 0.43
N GLN A 123 -5.69 3.41 0.07
CA GLN A 123 -6.59 2.55 0.84
C GLN A 123 -6.06 2.22 2.23
N LEU A 124 -4.75 1.94 2.35
CA LEU A 124 -4.12 1.67 3.64
C LEU A 124 -4.20 2.90 4.55
N MET A 125 -3.94 4.09 3.99
CA MET A 125 -4.06 5.36 4.71
C MET A 125 -5.51 5.63 5.13
N GLU A 126 -6.48 5.42 4.23
CA GLU A 126 -7.91 5.52 4.55
C GLU A 126 -8.33 4.55 5.66
N ALA A 127 -7.73 3.36 5.72
CA ALA A 127 -7.94 2.39 6.78
C ALA A 127 -7.31 2.78 8.12
N GLY A 128 -6.57 3.89 8.17
CA GLY A 128 -5.87 4.37 9.36
C GLY A 128 -4.61 3.56 9.68
N GLN A 129 -4.03 2.89 8.67
CA GLN A 129 -2.79 2.15 8.85
C GLN A 129 -1.59 3.11 8.99
N PRO A 130 -0.62 2.80 9.86
CA PRO A 130 0.64 3.54 9.99
C PRO A 130 1.59 3.21 8.82
N VAL A 131 1.41 3.86 7.67
CA VAL A 131 2.08 3.48 6.41
C VAL A 131 3.43 4.17 6.21
N ILE A 132 4.44 3.38 5.88
CA ILE A 132 5.67 3.84 5.20
C ILE A 132 5.68 3.25 3.79
N LEU A 133 5.83 4.09 2.77
CA LEU A 133 5.90 3.64 1.38
C LEU A 133 7.34 3.30 1.01
N VAL A 134 7.57 2.11 0.48
CA VAL A 134 8.88 1.67 -0.03
C VAL A 134 8.81 1.60 -1.55
N CYS A 135 9.43 2.56 -2.23
CA CYS A 135 9.57 2.57 -3.68
C CYS A 135 10.75 1.68 -4.06
N ASN A 136 10.47 0.40 -4.32
CA ASN A 136 11.48 -0.60 -4.64
C ASN A 136 11.73 -0.70 -6.15
N ILE A 137 12.78 -1.43 -6.53
CA ILE A 137 13.16 -1.68 -7.94
C ILE A 137 13.57 -0.36 -8.63
N MET A 138 14.22 0.53 -7.86
CA MET A 138 14.67 1.85 -8.33
C MET A 138 15.70 1.77 -9.46
N ASP A 139 16.55 0.74 -9.46
CA ASP A 139 17.55 0.52 -10.51
C ASP A 139 16.92 0.33 -11.91
N GLU A 140 15.82 -0.43 -11.98
CA GLU A 140 15.11 -0.69 -13.23
C GLU A 140 14.20 0.48 -13.62
N ALA A 141 13.75 1.29 -12.65
CA ALA A 141 13.11 2.58 -12.93
C ALA A 141 14.10 3.56 -13.57
N GLU A 142 15.29 3.71 -12.97
CA GLU A 142 16.38 4.54 -13.50
C GLU A 142 16.80 4.10 -14.92
N ARG A 143 16.93 2.79 -15.17
CA ARG A 143 17.23 2.25 -16.51
C ARG A 143 16.16 2.57 -17.56
N ARG A 144 14.91 2.77 -17.15
CA ARG A 144 13.81 3.20 -18.03
C ARG A 144 13.69 4.71 -18.18
N GLY A 145 14.63 5.47 -17.61
CA GLY A 145 14.59 6.93 -17.60
C GLY A 145 13.55 7.51 -16.64
N ILE A 146 12.98 6.70 -15.75
CA ILE A 146 12.04 7.17 -14.72
C ILE A 146 12.86 7.79 -13.60
N ARG A 147 12.70 9.09 -13.40
CA ARG A 147 13.27 9.82 -12.26
C ARG A 147 12.17 10.08 -11.25
N LEU A 148 12.31 9.51 -10.06
CA LEU A 148 11.32 9.65 -8.99
C LEU A 148 11.87 10.56 -7.90
N ASP A 149 11.15 11.64 -7.61
CA ASP A 149 11.36 12.44 -6.42
C ASP A 149 10.53 11.88 -5.26
N VAL A 150 11.19 11.09 -4.41
CA VAL A 150 10.57 10.45 -3.23
C VAL A 150 10.16 11.46 -2.17
N ASN A 151 10.84 12.61 -2.06
CA ASN A 151 10.50 13.64 -1.08
C ASN A 151 9.20 14.33 -1.51
N ALA A 152 9.11 14.73 -2.78
CA ALA A 152 7.89 15.32 -3.33
C ALA A 152 6.70 14.34 -3.26
N LEU A 153 6.94 13.03 -3.45
CA LEU A 153 5.91 12.02 -3.25
C LEU A 153 5.48 11.94 -1.78
N GLY A 154 6.43 11.96 -0.85
CA GLY A 154 6.16 11.91 0.58
C GLY A 154 5.37 13.11 1.06
N GLU A 155 5.69 14.31 0.59
CA GLU A 155 4.93 15.53 0.84
C GLU A 155 3.50 15.44 0.25
N ALA A 156 3.36 14.97 -0.98
CA ALA A 156 2.06 14.84 -1.64
C ALA A 156 1.13 13.83 -0.94
N LEU A 157 1.70 12.74 -0.41
CA LEU A 157 0.95 11.72 0.31
C LEU A 157 0.81 12.02 1.82
N GLY A 158 1.71 12.82 2.39
CA GLY A 158 1.78 13.04 3.84
C GLY A 158 2.27 11.80 4.60
N ILE A 159 3.12 10.96 3.98
CA ILE A 159 3.73 9.78 4.62
C ILE A 159 5.20 9.66 4.21
N PRO A 160 6.06 8.99 5.01
CA PRO A 160 7.43 8.74 4.61
C PRO A 160 7.51 7.83 3.39
N VAL A 161 8.44 8.17 2.49
CA VAL A 161 8.72 7.40 1.27
C VAL A 161 10.21 7.08 1.23
N VAL A 162 10.54 5.80 1.12
CA VAL A 162 11.93 5.32 1.09
C VAL A 162 12.23 4.65 -0.26
N PRO A 163 13.24 5.12 -1.02
CA PRO A 163 13.69 4.46 -2.23
C PRO A 163 14.53 3.22 -1.89
N ALA A 164 14.31 2.11 -2.60
CA ALA A 164 15.02 0.86 -2.33
C ALA A 164 15.39 0.07 -3.60
N VAL A 165 16.43 -0.75 -3.46
CA VAL A 165 16.71 -1.91 -4.33
C VAL A 165 16.98 -3.09 -3.41
N SER A 166 15.91 -3.81 -3.05
CA SER A 166 15.98 -4.86 -2.02
C SER A 166 17.01 -5.95 -2.34
N THR A 167 17.21 -6.27 -3.62
CA THR A 167 18.19 -7.29 -4.07
C THR A 167 19.64 -6.91 -3.81
N GLU A 168 19.92 -5.61 -3.72
CA GLU A 168 21.27 -5.05 -3.46
C GLU A 168 21.42 -4.56 -2.02
N GLY A 169 20.35 -4.63 -1.20
CA GLY A 169 20.31 -4.06 0.15
C GLY A 169 20.29 -2.53 0.18
N ARG A 170 20.22 -1.84 -0.97
CA ARG A 170 20.13 -0.37 -1.07
C ARG A 170 18.81 0.11 -0.48
N GLY A 171 18.87 1.11 0.41
CA GLY A 171 17.70 1.70 1.09
C GLY A 171 17.28 1.00 2.39
N VAL A 172 17.86 -0.16 2.74
CA VAL A 172 17.48 -0.89 3.96
C VAL A 172 17.90 -0.14 5.23
N ALA A 173 19.08 0.49 5.24
CA ALA A 173 19.53 1.28 6.38
C ALA A 173 18.64 2.52 6.62
N GLU A 174 18.29 3.24 5.56
CA GLU A 174 17.37 4.38 5.59
C GLU A 174 15.96 3.97 6.03
N LEU A 175 15.48 2.82 5.54
CA LEU A 175 14.21 2.25 5.97
C LEU A 175 14.22 1.93 7.47
N ARG A 176 15.30 1.33 7.99
CA ARG A 176 15.44 1.04 9.42
C ARG A 176 15.36 2.32 10.25
N SER A 177 16.11 3.37 9.88
CA SER A 177 16.05 4.66 10.58
C SER A 177 14.68 5.31 10.47
N THR A 178 14.00 5.18 9.33
CA THR A 178 12.65 5.71 9.12
C THR A 178 11.65 5.02 10.03
N ILE A 179 11.70 3.68 10.15
CA ILE A 179 10.84 2.90 11.05
C ILE A 179 11.08 3.29 12.52
N GLU A 180 12.34 3.49 12.91
CA GLU A 180 12.70 3.87 14.28
C GLU A 180 12.20 5.27 14.66
N ALA A 181 12.22 6.21 13.71
CA ALA A 181 11.74 7.57 13.90
C ALA A 181 10.24 7.74 13.62
N TYR A 182 9.55 6.70 13.17
CA TYR A 182 8.16 6.81 12.75
C TYR A 182 7.22 6.92 13.94
N GLU A 183 6.61 8.09 14.11
CA GLU A 183 5.53 8.30 15.05
C GLU A 183 4.20 8.28 14.31
N PRO A 184 3.30 7.32 14.61
CA PRO A 184 1.95 7.32 14.06
C PRO A 184 1.19 8.55 14.55
N GLY A 185 0.95 9.53 13.68
CA GLY A 185 0.31 10.78 14.10
C GLY A 185 -0.31 11.59 12.96
N ASP A 186 0.31 11.59 11.79
CA ASP A 186 -0.22 12.35 10.66
C ASP A 186 -1.17 11.48 9.83
N ALA A 187 -2.45 11.83 9.87
CA ALA A 187 -3.41 11.33 8.90
C ALA A 187 -2.98 11.85 7.53
N GLY A 188 -2.34 10.98 6.74
CA GLY A 188 -1.93 11.30 5.38
C GLY A 188 -3.13 11.70 4.50
N VAL A 189 -2.87 12.02 3.23
CA VAL A 189 -3.87 12.66 2.36
C VAL A 189 -5.22 11.93 2.35
N VAL A 190 -6.29 12.68 2.62
CA VAL A 190 -7.65 12.15 2.60
C VAL A 190 -8.24 12.31 1.20
N VAL A 191 -8.52 11.18 0.54
CA VAL A 191 -9.20 11.18 -0.75
C VAL A 191 -10.67 11.52 -0.56
N ARG A 192 -11.16 12.48 -1.34
CA ARG A 192 -12.58 12.85 -1.39
C ARG A 192 -13.27 12.24 -2.61
N TYR A 193 -14.43 11.63 -2.36
CA TYR A 193 -15.20 10.90 -3.36
C TYR A 193 -16.44 11.65 -3.88
N GLY A 194 -16.58 12.93 -3.54
CA GLY A 194 -17.71 13.78 -3.93
C GLY A 194 -18.84 13.76 -2.91
N ASP A 195 -19.65 14.82 -2.91
CA ASP A 195 -20.55 15.15 -1.80
C ASP A 195 -21.54 14.03 -1.47
N GLU A 196 -22.09 13.34 -2.48
CA GLU A 196 -23.02 12.23 -2.27
C GLU A 196 -22.37 11.02 -1.57
N ILE A 197 -21.15 10.65 -1.99
CA ILE A 197 -20.43 9.54 -1.35
C ILE A 197 -19.94 9.96 0.04
N GLU A 198 -19.48 11.19 0.21
CA GLU A 198 -19.05 11.70 1.52
C GLU A 198 -20.22 11.77 2.52
N ALA A 199 -21.41 12.18 2.07
CA ALA A 199 -22.62 12.17 2.89
C ALA A 199 -23.02 10.74 3.31
N ALA A 200 -22.96 9.78 2.37
CA ALA A 200 -23.21 8.38 2.68
C ALA A 200 -22.17 7.80 3.65
N VAL A 201 -20.88 8.12 3.47
CA VAL A 201 -19.81 7.73 4.39
C VAL A 201 -20.08 8.31 5.78
N ALA A 202 -20.39 9.60 5.91
CA ALA A 202 -20.68 10.22 7.20
C ALA A 202 -21.87 9.55 7.90
N ALA A 203 -22.96 9.29 7.18
CA ALA A 203 -24.13 8.61 7.72
C ALA A 203 -23.81 7.18 8.19
N ILE A 204 -23.00 6.42 7.45
CA ILE A 204 -22.59 5.07 7.85
C ILE A 204 -21.63 5.13 9.06
N VAL A 205 -20.70 6.08 9.11
CA VAL A 205 -19.73 6.22 10.23
C VAL A 205 -20.43 6.35 11.59
N GLU A 206 -21.58 7.02 11.65
CA GLU A 206 -22.39 7.16 12.87
C GLU A 206 -23.01 5.83 13.36
N LEU A 207 -23.10 4.83 12.47
CA LEU A 207 -23.60 3.49 12.80
C LEU A 207 -22.49 2.53 13.23
N LEU A 208 -21.25 2.82 12.86
CA LEU A 208 -20.16 1.85 12.95
C LEU A 208 -19.47 1.88 14.32
N PRO A 209 -19.16 0.71 14.90
CA PRO A 209 -18.33 0.63 16.10
C PRO A 209 -16.86 0.99 15.78
N GLU A 210 -16.13 1.44 16.78
CA GLU A 210 -14.67 1.57 16.67
C GLU A 210 -13.99 0.21 16.57
N ARG A 211 -12.96 0.10 15.72
CA ARG A 211 -12.18 -1.12 15.52
C ARG A 211 -10.70 -0.84 15.38
N PRO A 212 -9.82 -1.52 16.14
CA PRO A 212 -8.39 -1.49 15.90
C PRO A 212 -8.08 -1.96 14.47
N GLY A 213 -7.15 -1.29 13.79
CA GLY A 213 -6.69 -1.69 12.46
C GLY A 213 -7.66 -1.41 11.30
N LEU A 214 -8.87 -0.89 11.55
CA LEU A 214 -9.79 -0.48 10.49
C LEU A 214 -10.58 0.76 10.89
N SER A 215 -10.28 1.89 10.25
CA SER A 215 -11.03 3.12 10.46
C SER A 215 -12.51 2.96 10.08
N ARG A 216 -13.41 3.69 10.78
CA ARG A 216 -14.84 3.73 10.43
C ARG A 216 -15.04 4.20 8.99
N ARG A 217 -14.24 5.18 8.51
CA ARG A 217 -14.27 5.66 7.13
C ARG A 217 -13.97 4.56 6.12
N ALA A 218 -12.90 3.78 6.33
CA ALA A 218 -12.57 2.70 5.42
C ALA A 218 -13.64 1.60 5.43
N LEU A 219 -14.17 1.25 6.60
CA LEU A 219 -15.28 0.31 6.68
C LEU A 219 -16.53 0.82 5.93
N SER A 220 -16.88 2.09 6.05
CA SER A 220 -17.96 2.71 5.26
C SER A 220 -17.71 2.63 3.75
N LEU A 221 -16.49 2.92 3.30
CA LEU A 221 -16.11 2.81 1.89
C LEU A 221 -16.22 1.36 1.40
N LEU A 222 -15.74 0.38 2.17
CA LEU A 222 -15.86 -1.04 1.84
C LEU A 222 -17.34 -1.47 1.68
N LEU A 223 -18.22 -1.03 2.59
CA LEU A 223 -19.66 -1.29 2.51
C LEU A 223 -20.29 -0.66 1.26
N LEU A 224 -19.92 0.59 0.92
CA LEU A 224 -20.37 1.25 -0.32
C LEU A 224 -19.88 0.54 -1.58
N GLN A 225 -18.73 -0.14 -1.50
CA GLN A 225 -18.19 -0.95 -2.60
C GLN A 225 -18.78 -2.37 -2.66
N GLY A 226 -19.66 -2.75 -1.72
CA GLY A 226 -20.33 -4.05 -1.68
C GLY A 226 -19.45 -5.19 -1.14
N ASP A 227 -18.49 -4.88 -0.27
CA ASP A 227 -17.58 -5.88 0.31
C ASP A 227 -18.31 -6.79 1.33
N GLU A 228 -18.46 -8.06 1.00
CA GLU A 228 -19.17 -9.05 1.83
C GLU A 228 -18.44 -9.30 3.17
N ASP A 229 -17.11 -9.33 3.15
CA ASP A 229 -16.29 -9.51 4.35
C ASP A 229 -16.52 -8.36 5.35
N ALA A 230 -16.69 -7.12 4.87
CA ALA A 230 -17.04 -5.96 5.69
C ALA A 230 -18.47 -6.03 6.24
N VAL A 231 -19.44 -6.57 5.49
CA VAL A 231 -20.80 -6.79 6.00
C VAL A 231 -20.78 -7.82 7.12
N ALA A 232 -20.02 -8.91 6.97
CA ALA A 232 -19.89 -9.97 7.96
C ALA A 232 -19.24 -9.51 9.29
N LEU A 233 -18.65 -8.31 9.31
CA LEU A 233 -18.14 -7.69 10.52
C LEU A 233 -19.25 -7.08 11.39
N LEU A 234 -20.43 -6.79 10.84
CA LEU A 234 -21.49 -6.04 11.52
C LEU A 234 -22.55 -6.97 12.12
N ASP A 235 -23.26 -6.49 13.14
CA ASP A 235 -24.52 -7.11 13.56
C ASP A 235 -25.61 -6.87 12.51
N GLU A 236 -26.66 -7.69 12.55
CA GLU A 236 -27.75 -7.67 11.56
C GLU A 236 -28.46 -6.31 11.47
N THR A 237 -28.62 -5.60 12.59
CA THR A 237 -29.31 -4.31 12.63
C THR A 237 -28.47 -3.24 11.95
N THR A 238 -27.18 -3.16 12.31
CA THR A 238 -26.23 -2.21 11.70
C THR A 238 -26.04 -2.49 10.21
N ALA A 239 -25.92 -3.76 9.82
CA ALA A 239 -25.80 -4.18 8.43
C ALA A 239 -27.02 -3.75 7.59
N CYS A 240 -28.23 -3.96 8.09
CA CYS A 240 -29.46 -3.57 7.40
C CYS A 240 -29.55 -2.05 7.17
N ARG A 241 -29.26 -1.25 8.20
CA ARG A 241 -29.27 0.22 8.11
C ARG A 241 -28.19 0.74 7.16
N ALA A 242 -26.98 0.18 7.22
CA ALA A 242 -25.92 0.53 6.28
C ALA A 242 -26.32 0.19 4.83
N ALA A 243 -26.95 -0.98 4.61
CA ALA A 243 -27.42 -1.38 3.28
C ALA A 243 -28.53 -0.47 2.71
N GLU A 244 -29.37 0.15 3.55
CA GLU A 244 -30.30 1.19 3.12
C GLU A 244 -29.57 2.42 2.59
N ILE A 245 -28.59 2.94 3.34
CA ILE A 245 -27.79 4.10 2.93
C ILE A 245 -27.02 3.81 1.63
N VAL A 246 -26.41 2.63 1.51
CA VAL A 246 -25.70 2.20 0.29
C VAL A 246 -26.64 2.17 -0.90
N ARG A 247 -27.86 1.62 -0.74
CA ARG A 247 -28.87 1.56 -1.81
C ARG A 247 -29.34 2.95 -2.23
N GLU A 248 -29.53 3.87 -1.29
CA GLU A 248 -29.90 5.26 -1.59
C GLU A 248 -28.81 5.98 -2.38
N CYS A 249 -27.55 5.90 -1.92
CA CYS A 249 -26.41 6.48 -2.63
C CYS A 249 -26.25 5.89 -4.04
N ALA A 250 -26.44 4.58 -4.20
CA ALA A 250 -26.35 3.90 -5.48
C ALA A 250 -27.42 4.34 -6.49
N ARG A 251 -28.63 4.72 -6.06
CA ARG A 251 -29.70 5.21 -6.95
C ARG A 251 -29.35 6.52 -7.65
N ASN A 252 -28.52 7.34 -7.03
CA ASN A 252 -28.10 8.64 -7.57
C ASN A 252 -26.92 8.52 -8.57
N HIS A 253 -26.37 7.32 -8.75
CA HIS A 253 -25.22 7.08 -9.62
C HIS A 253 -25.58 6.16 -10.80
N SER A 254 -25.22 6.57 -12.02
CA SER A 254 -25.40 5.74 -13.22
C SER A 254 -24.41 4.57 -13.32
N ARG A 255 -23.33 4.60 -12.54
CA ARG A 255 -22.31 3.55 -12.47
C ARG A 255 -22.28 2.96 -11.06
N PRO A 256 -21.89 1.68 -10.90
CA PRO A 256 -21.71 1.09 -9.57
C PRO A 256 -20.78 1.94 -8.70
N LEU A 257 -21.12 2.11 -7.41
CA LEU A 257 -20.33 2.89 -6.46
C LEU A 257 -18.87 2.39 -6.38
N SER A 258 -18.68 1.07 -6.46
CA SER A 258 -17.35 0.44 -6.52
C SER A 258 -16.48 0.98 -7.65
N TYR A 259 -17.05 1.18 -8.83
CA TYR A 259 -16.37 1.76 -9.98
C TYR A 259 -16.04 3.25 -9.76
N VAL A 260 -17.01 4.03 -9.24
CA VAL A 260 -16.84 5.47 -9.01
C VAL A 260 -15.74 5.74 -8.00
N ILE A 261 -15.77 5.01 -6.87
CA ILE A 261 -14.75 5.08 -5.81
C ILE A 261 -13.38 4.69 -6.37
N ALA A 262 -13.28 3.55 -7.06
CA ALA A 262 -12.02 3.09 -7.64
C ALA A 262 -11.42 4.11 -8.62
N THR A 263 -12.25 4.68 -9.50
CA THR A 263 -11.80 5.67 -10.50
C THR A 263 -11.30 6.96 -9.86
N ARG A 264 -12.03 7.50 -8.88
CA ARG A 264 -11.61 8.72 -8.17
C ARG A 264 -10.32 8.50 -7.37
N ARG A 265 -10.18 7.32 -6.76
CA ARG A 265 -8.95 6.93 -6.07
C ARG A 265 -7.77 6.84 -7.04
N GLN A 266 -7.97 6.21 -8.21
CA GLN A 266 -6.96 6.14 -9.27
C GLN A 266 -6.52 7.54 -9.72
N GLN A 267 -7.45 8.48 -9.91
CA GLN A 267 -7.13 9.85 -10.28
C GLN A 267 -6.35 10.59 -9.19
N HIS A 268 -6.64 10.34 -7.92
CA HIS A 268 -5.88 10.94 -6.81
C HIS A 268 -4.45 10.37 -6.73
N ALA A 269 -4.32 9.06 -6.90
CA ALA A 269 -3.03 8.37 -6.98
C ALA A 269 -2.19 8.89 -8.16
N ALA A 270 -2.78 9.05 -9.34
CA ALA A 270 -2.10 9.56 -10.53
C ALA A 270 -1.56 10.97 -10.32
N ARG A 271 -2.35 11.87 -9.71
CA ARG A 271 -1.87 13.23 -9.37
C ARG A 271 -0.68 13.20 -8.40
N SER A 272 -0.71 12.31 -7.42
CA SER A 272 0.39 12.17 -6.44
C SER A 272 1.66 11.62 -7.12
N ALA A 273 1.52 10.62 -8.00
CA ALA A 273 2.63 10.09 -8.79
C ALA A 273 3.20 11.14 -9.76
N GLU A 274 2.34 11.95 -10.38
CA GLU A 274 2.75 12.99 -11.33
C GLU A 274 3.63 14.05 -10.66
N VAL A 275 3.31 14.48 -9.44
CA VAL A 275 4.16 15.40 -8.64
C VAL A 275 5.55 14.80 -8.44
N ALA A 276 5.63 13.51 -8.11
CA ALA A 276 6.89 12.82 -7.88
C ALA A 276 7.72 12.60 -9.15
N LEU A 277 7.07 12.39 -10.30
CA LEU A 277 7.73 12.15 -11.58
C LEU A 277 8.22 13.42 -12.26
N ARG A 278 7.59 14.57 -11.97
CA ARG A 278 7.99 15.86 -12.55
C ARG A 278 9.30 16.38 -11.97
N GLY A 279 9.64 16.02 -10.73
CA GLY A 279 10.85 16.48 -10.02
C GLY A 279 10.96 18.02 -9.93
N PRO A 280 11.89 18.55 -9.14
CA PRO A 280 12.15 19.99 -9.15
C PRO A 280 12.70 20.39 -10.53
N GLU A 281 12.13 21.43 -11.14
CA GLU A 281 12.51 21.99 -12.45
C GLU A 281 14.01 22.39 -12.58
N THR A 282 14.78 22.29 -11.48
CA THR A 282 16.12 22.84 -11.32
C THR A 282 17.28 21.90 -11.64
N ARG A 283 17.06 20.69 -12.16
CA ARG A 283 18.17 19.81 -12.57
C ARG A 283 18.35 19.79 -14.09
N ASP A 284 19.56 20.14 -14.51
CA ASP A 284 19.98 20.27 -15.91
C ASP A 284 19.39 19.20 -16.82
N ARG A 285 18.51 19.62 -17.73
CA ARG A 285 18.02 18.79 -18.85
C ARG A 285 19.23 18.15 -19.53
N THR A 286 19.21 16.83 -19.66
CA THR A 286 20.27 16.11 -20.34
C THR A 286 20.34 16.54 -21.81
N LEU A 287 21.54 16.50 -22.41
CA LEU A 287 21.73 16.92 -23.81
C LEU A 287 20.78 16.18 -24.77
N GLY A 288 20.44 14.92 -24.47
CA GLY A 288 19.47 14.13 -25.24
C GLY A 288 18.03 14.65 -25.16
N GLU A 289 17.58 15.10 -23.98
CA GLU A 289 16.24 15.68 -23.81
C GLU A 289 16.12 17.02 -24.56
N ARG A 290 17.17 17.85 -24.52
CA ARG A 290 17.22 19.10 -25.29
C ARG A 290 17.22 18.86 -26.80
N LEU A 291 17.94 17.84 -27.27
CA LEU A 291 17.96 17.44 -28.68
C LEU A 291 16.59 16.93 -29.13
N SER A 292 15.91 16.12 -28.32
CA SER A 292 14.56 15.62 -28.63
C SER A 292 13.54 16.75 -28.74
N ASP A 293 13.50 17.70 -27.80
CA ASP A 293 12.60 18.85 -27.88
C ASP A 293 12.82 19.67 -29.16
N VAL A 294 14.08 19.89 -29.52
CA VAL A 294 14.47 20.59 -30.75
C VAL A 294 14.06 19.82 -32.00
N LEU A 295 14.09 18.49 -31.98
CA LEU A 295 13.66 17.66 -33.12
C LEU A 295 12.13 17.57 -33.25
N ILE A 296 11.38 17.70 -32.16
CA ILE A 296 9.92 17.50 -32.13
C ILE A 296 9.16 18.83 -32.30
N THR A 297 9.79 19.97 -32.01
CA THR A 297 9.15 21.29 -32.18
C THR A 297 9.02 21.64 -33.67
N PRO A 298 7.84 22.02 -34.19
CA PRO A 298 7.61 22.19 -35.64
C PRO A 298 8.59 23.14 -36.34
N TRP A 299 9.03 24.20 -35.66
CA TRP A 299 9.90 25.21 -36.25
C TRP A 299 11.36 24.78 -36.34
N SER A 300 11.85 23.92 -35.43
CA SER A 300 13.24 23.43 -35.44
C SER A 300 13.35 22.02 -36.02
N GLY A 301 12.34 21.18 -35.83
CA GLY A 301 12.29 19.81 -36.33
C GLY A 301 12.18 19.73 -37.85
N VAL A 302 11.33 20.56 -38.48
CA VAL A 302 11.16 20.55 -39.95
C VAL A 302 12.45 20.94 -40.69
N PRO A 303 13.17 22.01 -40.32
CA PRO A 303 14.46 22.33 -40.93
C PRO A 303 15.51 21.23 -40.75
N ILE A 304 15.59 20.60 -39.57
CA ILE A 304 16.56 19.53 -39.31
C ILE A 304 16.21 18.28 -40.13
N LEU A 305 14.93 17.91 -40.22
CA LEU A 305 14.47 16.82 -41.05
C LEU A 305 14.79 17.06 -42.53
N LEU A 306 14.54 18.27 -43.04
CA LEU A 306 14.90 18.65 -44.41
C LEU A 306 16.41 18.60 -44.65
N LEU A 307 17.22 19.00 -43.67
CA LEU A 307 18.68 18.92 -43.76
C LEU A 307 19.16 17.46 -43.80
N VAL A 308 18.62 16.59 -42.94
CA VAL A 308 18.94 15.16 -42.93
C VAL A 308 18.50 14.48 -44.21
N LEU A 309 17.30 14.79 -44.71
CA LEU A 309 16.82 14.30 -45.99
C LEU A 309 17.67 14.81 -47.14
N TYR A 310 18.06 16.08 -47.15
CA TYR A 310 18.93 16.67 -48.17
C TYR A 310 20.31 16.00 -48.16
N LEU A 311 20.96 15.88 -47.01
CA LEU A 311 22.26 15.23 -46.88
C LEU A 311 22.19 13.73 -47.22
N GLY A 312 21.11 13.07 -46.81
CA GLY A 312 20.81 11.69 -47.15
C GLY A 312 20.66 11.52 -48.65
N LEU A 313 19.76 12.26 -49.29
CA LEU A 313 19.55 12.20 -50.74
C LEU A 313 20.83 12.55 -51.51
N PHE A 314 21.55 13.59 -51.08
CA PHE A 314 22.75 14.08 -51.78
C PHE A 314 23.91 13.08 -51.68
N LYS A 315 24.14 12.44 -50.52
CA LYS A 315 25.17 11.40 -50.39
C LYS A 315 24.75 10.05 -51.00
N PHE A 316 23.47 9.69 -50.94
CA PHE A 316 22.99 8.41 -51.46
C PHE A 316 22.83 8.41 -52.99
N VAL A 317 22.45 9.55 -53.57
CA VAL A 317 22.27 9.71 -55.02
C VAL A 317 23.55 10.24 -55.69
N GLY A 318 24.34 11.07 -55.01
CA GLY A 318 25.57 11.65 -55.57
C GLY A 318 26.83 10.78 -55.45
N GLY A 319 26.79 9.67 -54.71
CA GLY A 319 27.93 8.75 -54.51
C GLY A 319 27.89 7.46 -55.35
N ILE A 320 26.86 7.28 -56.18
CA ILE A 320 26.71 6.13 -57.10
C ILE A 320 26.71 6.63 -58.57
N GLY A 321 27.51 7.66 -58.85
CA GLY A 321 27.81 8.16 -60.19
C GLY A 321 29.31 8.12 -60.44
#